data_AF-A0A381EBC2-F1
#
_entry.id   AF-A0A381EBC2-F1
#
_cell.length_a   1.000
_cell.length_b   1.000
_cell.length_c   1.000
_cell.angle_alpha   90.00
_cell.angle_beta   90.00
_cell.angle_gamma   90.00
#
_symmetry.space_group_name_H-M   'P 1'
#
loop_
_entity.id
_entity.type
_entity.pdbx_description
1 polymer ?
#
loop_
_entity_poly.entity_id
_entity_poly.type
_entity_poly.pdbx_seq_one_letter_code
_entity_poly.pdbx_strand_id
1 'polypeptide(L)'
;MQKILLTTLFAASISAVATPVNSEDAAFAAALAALEKHQLTSLKTECLFFDAAEEGDNYQINVHEKHDATCGGDPNTAPRLFTLTVAKADGKVSVDDPVSGETRVLE
;
A
#
# COMPACT_ATOMS: atom_id res chain seq x y z
N MET A 1 27.08 49.74 15.15
CA MET A 1 26.32 49.56 13.89
C MET A 1 26.04 48.07 13.73
N GLN A 2 24.83 47.61 14.07
CA GLN A 2 24.45 46.19 14.04
C GLN A 2 23.70 45.91 12.73
N LYS A 3 24.29 45.13 11.83
CA LYS A 3 23.60 44.64 10.62
C LYS A 3 22.87 43.35 10.96
N ILE A 4 21.56 43.43 11.11
CA ILE A 4 20.69 42.26 11.25
C ILE A 4 20.47 41.69 9.85
N LEU A 5 21.11 40.57 9.52
CA LEU A 5 20.76 39.79 8.33
C LEU A 5 19.51 38.95 8.66
N LEU A 6 18.37 39.31 8.08
CA LEU A 6 17.22 38.42 7.97
C LEU A 6 17.45 37.46 6.80
N THR A 7 17.80 36.22 7.10
CA THR A 7 17.82 35.14 6.11
C THR A 7 16.41 34.55 6.04
N THR A 8 15.64 34.93 5.01
CA THR A 8 14.33 34.33 4.75
C THR A 8 14.49 32.91 4.23
N LEU A 9 14.13 31.93 5.07
CA LEU A 9 14.08 30.52 4.71
C LEU A 9 12.82 30.26 3.88
N PHE A 10 12.96 30.17 2.56
CA PHE A 10 11.89 29.72 1.67
C PHE A 10 11.72 28.21 1.85
N ALA A 11 10.70 27.78 2.60
CA ALA A 11 10.29 26.38 2.64
C ALA A 11 9.64 26.04 1.29
N ALA A 12 10.39 25.42 0.38
CA ALA A 12 9.84 24.84 -0.83
C ALA A 12 8.98 23.64 -0.45
N SER A 13 7.66 23.81 -0.48
CA SER A 13 6.70 22.73 -0.31
C SER A 13 6.78 21.81 -1.53
N ILE A 14 7.51 20.70 -1.42
CA ILE A 14 7.50 19.64 -2.43
C ILE A 14 6.10 19.02 -2.37
N SER A 15 5.22 19.45 -3.28
CA SER A 15 3.95 18.75 -3.48
C SER A 15 4.29 17.44 -4.17
N ALA A 16 4.11 16.31 -3.47
CA ALA A 16 4.23 15.00 -4.09
C ALA A 16 3.22 14.95 -5.24
N VAL A 17 3.73 14.95 -6.48
CA VAL A 17 2.89 14.82 -7.67
C VAL A 17 2.30 13.42 -7.68
N ALA A 18 0.98 13.33 -7.62
CA ALA A 18 0.25 12.11 -7.87
C ALA A 18 0.67 11.54 -9.24
N THR A 19 1.22 10.33 -9.25
CA THR A 19 1.63 9.64 -10.49
C THR A 19 0.57 8.60 -10.85
N PRO A 20 -0.07 8.69 -12.02
CA PRO A 20 -0.98 7.67 -12.49
C PRO A 20 -0.32 6.29 -12.55
N VAL A 21 -1.07 5.25 -12.22
CA VAL A 21 -0.64 3.85 -12.23
C VAL A 21 -1.26 3.14 -13.41
N ASN A 22 -0.43 2.78 -14.39
CA ASN A 22 -0.89 2.28 -15.70
C ASN A 22 -0.57 0.78 -15.94
N SER A 23 -0.20 0.04 -14.89
CA SER A 23 0.11 -1.39 -14.98
C SER A 23 -0.07 -2.07 -13.64
N GLU A 24 -0.36 -3.37 -13.65
CA GLU A 24 -0.43 -4.22 -12.45
C GLU A 24 0.90 -4.21 -11.66
N ASP A 25 2.06 -4.27 -12.33
CA ASP A 25 3.37 -4.24 -11.65
C ASP A 25 3.58 -2.96 -10.83
N ALA A 26 3.25 -1.80 -11.41
CA ALA A 26 3.31 -0.52 -10.71
C ALA A 26 2.30 -0.43 -9.56
N ALA A 27 1.12 -1.04 -9.72
CA ALA A 27 0.12 -1.11 -8.66
C ALA A 27 0.60 -2.01 -7.51
N PHE A 28 1.16 -3.16 -7.83
CA PHE A 28 1.75 -4.09 -6.86
C PHE A 28 2.89 -3.42 -6.08
N ALA A 29 3.77 -2.68 -6.77
CA ALA A 29 4.83 -1.92 -6.10
C ALA A 29 4.29 -0.87 -5.12
N ALA A 30 3.24 -0.14 -5.50
CA ALA A 30 2.58 0.83 -4.63
C ALA A 30 1.90 0.16 -3.42
N ALA A 31 1.21 -0.97 -3.66
CA ALA A 31 0.57 -1.76 -2.62
C ALA A 31 1.59 -2.32 -1.62
N LEU A 32 2.69 -2.90 -2.10
CA LEU A 32 3.75 -3.44 -1.25
C LEU A 32 4.41 -2.32 -0.41
N ALA A 33 4.72 -1.18 -1.03
CA ALA A 33 5.27 -0.03 -0.30
C ALA A 33 4.32 0.46 0.80
N ALA A 34 3.01 0.48 0.53
CA ALA A 34 2.00 0.86 1.53
C ALA A 34 1.88 -0.19 2.65
N LEU A 35 1.89 -1.48 2.31
CA LEU A 35 1.86 -2.59 3.27
C LEU A 35 3.02 -2.47 4.28
N GLU A 36 4.23 -2.24 3.79
CA GLU A 36 5.44 -2.11 4.60
C GLU A 36 5.45 -0.80 5.41
N LYS A 37 5.15 0.34 4.78
CA LYS A 37 5.10 1.66 5.45
C LYS A 37 4.11 1.66 6.61
N HIS A 38 2.93 1.07 6.41
CA HIS A 38 1.85 1.08 7.38
C HIS A 38 1.81 -0.16 8.29
N GLN A 39 2.73 -1.11 8.12
CA GLN A 39 2.83 -2.33 8.93
C GLN A 39 1.47 -3.04 9.08
N LEU A 40 0.77 -3.24 7.95
CA LEU A 40 -0.61 -3.74 7.93
C LEU A 40 -0.76 -5.19 8.43
N THR A 41 0.34 -5.91 8.60
CA THR A 41 0.42 -7.24 9.19
C THR A 41 1.75 -7.40 9.92
N SER A 42 1.79 -8.29 10.91
CA SER A 42 3.03 -8.70 11.59
C SER A 42 3.76 -9.82 10.83
N LEU A 43 3.14 -10.41 9.81
CA LEU A 43 3.78 -11.43 8.98
C LEU A 43 4.85 -10.80 8.09
N LYS A 44 5.94 -11.53 7.87
CA LYS A 44 6.94 -11.15 6.87
C LYS A 44 6.34 -11.26 5.47
N THR A 45 6.79 -10.41 4.55
CA THR A 45 6.37 -10.44 3.14
C THR A 45 6.56 -11.82 2.48
N GLU A 46 7.60 -12.58 2.85
CA GLU A 46 7.84 -13.95 2.35
C GLU A 46 6.76 -14.98 2.77
N CYS A 47 5.98 -14.64 3.81
CA CYS A 47 4.84 -15.39 4.32
C CYS A 47 3.49 -14.81 3.91
N LEU A 48 3.50 -13.96 2.89
CA LEU A 48 2.30 -13.47 2.24
C LEU A 48 2.19 -14.06 0.83
N PHE A 49 0.95 -14.27 0.41
CA PHE A 49 0.58 -14.57 -0.97
C PHE A 49 -0.29 -13.42 -1.49
N PHE A 50 -0.14 -13.09 -2.77
CA PHE A 50 -0.84 -11.97 -3.39
C PHE A 50 -1.51 -12.43 -4.67
N ASP A 51 -2.76 -12.02 -4.87
CA ASP A 51 -3.44 -12.07 -6.16
C ASP A 51 -3.95 -10.68 -6.51
N ALA A 52 -3.91 -10.36 -7.80
CA ALA A 52 -4.27 -9.05 -8.31
C ALA A 52 -5.42 -9.16 -9.31
N ALA A 53 -6.30 -8.17 -9.29
CA ALA A 53 -7.37 -8.00 -10.26
C ALA A 53 -7.49 -6.53 -10.67
N GLU A 54 -7.69 -6.29 -11.96
CA GLU A 54 -8.04 -4.97 -12.47
C GLU A 54 -9.56 -4.77 -12.39
N GLU A 55 -10.00 -3.74 -11.68
CA GLU A 55 -11.43 -3.42 -11.50
C GLU A 55 -11.72 -1.95 -11.75
N GLY A 56 -12.26 -1.65 -12.94
CA GLY A 56 -12.63 -0.28 -13.32
C GLY A 56 -11.43 0.66 -13.25
N ASP A 57 -11.52 1.67 -12.38
CA ASP A 57 -10.47 2.68 -12.17
C ASP A 57 -9.42 2.26 -11.12
N ASN A 58 -9.40 0.99 -10.71
CA ASN A 58 -8.53 0.49 -9.65
C ASN A 58 -7.81 -0.81 -10.04
N TYR A 59 -6.74 -1.09 -9.31
CA TYR A 59 -6.19 -2.43 -9.13
C TYR A 59 -6.49 -2.88 -7.70
N GLN A 60 -7.04 -4.08 -7.52
CA GLN A 60 -7.20 -4.72 -6.23
C GLN A 60 -6.12 -5.77 -6.05
N ILE A 61 -5.42 -5.71 -4.92
CA ILE A 61 -4.37 -6.65 -4.52
C ILE A 61 -4.86 -7.32 -3.24
N ASN A 62 -5.32 -8.56 -3.35
CA ASN A 62 -5.69 -9.36 -2.19
C ASN A 62 -4.42 -9.87 -1.51
N VAL A 63 -4.36 -9.73 -0.20
CA VAL A 63 -3.25 -10.17 0.63
C VAL A 63 -3.71 -11.35 1.45
N HIS A 64 -3.03 -12.48 1.30
CA HIS A 64 -3.33 -13.73 1.97
C HIS A 64 -2.15 -14.18 2.83
N GLU A 65 -2.43 -14.97 3.85
CA GLU A 65 -1.39 -15.75 4.52
C GLU A 65 -0.88 -16.83 3.57
N LYS A 66 0.44 -16.96 3.46
CA LYS A 66 1.07 -18.09 2.78
C LYS A 66 1.27 -19.21 3.79
N HIS A 67 0.60 -20.34 3.57
CA HIS A 67 0.76 -21.51 4.42
C HIS A 67 1.70 -22.55 3.81
N ASP A 68 2.84 -22.78 4.46
CA ASP A 68 3.82 -23.79 4.09
C ASP A 68 4.69 -24.19 5.30
N ALA A 69 5.67 -25.07 5.09
CA ALA A 69 6.57 -25.53 6.15
C ALA A 69 7.42 -24.40 6.79
N THR A 70 7.62 -23.28 6.09
CA THR A 70 8.39 -22.13 6.57
C THR A 70 7.52 -21.14 7.34
N CYS A 71 6.31 -20.88 6.83
CA CYS A 71 5.41 -19.84 7.32
C CYS A 71 4.32 -20.36 8.29
N GLY A 72 4.16 -21.69 8.40
CA GLY A 72 3.16 -22.33 9.26
C GLY A 72 1.77 -22.36 8.63
N GLY A 73 0.76 -22.72 9.42
CA GLY A 73 -0.64 -22.81 8.99
C GLY A 73 -1.03 -24.13 8.31
N ASP A 74 -2.31 -24.27 7.96
CA ASP A 74 -2.82 -25.43 7.22
C ASP A 74 -2.56 -25.23 5.71
N PRO A 75 -1.75 -26.08 5.06
CA PRO A 75 -1.36 -25.93 3.65
C PRO A 75 -2.53 -26.05 2.68
N ASN A 76 -3.72 -26.48 3.12
CA ASN A 76 -4.92 -26.55 2.30
C ASN A 76 -5.78 -25.27 2.38
N THR A 77 -5.29 -24.24 3.08
CA THR A 77 -5.98 -22.97 3.26
C THR A 77 -5.05 -21.82 2.91
N ALA A 78 -5.64 -20.71 2.44
CA ALA A 78 -4.94 -19.44 2.25
C ALA A 78 -5.86 -18.31 2.71
N PRO A 79 -5.99 -18.09 4.05
CA PRO A 79 -6.84 -17.06 4.59
C PRO A 79 -6.50 -15.68 4.00
N ARG A 80 -7.52 -14.95 3.55
CA ARG A 80 -7.37 -13.55 3.15
C ARG A 80 -7.25 -12.69 4.41
N LEU A 81 -6.24 -11.81 4.43
CA LEU A 81 -6.04 -10.82 5.47
C LEU A 81 -6.80 -9.53 5.17
N PHE A 82 -6.66 -8.99 3.96
CA PHE A 82 -7.29 -7.75 3.48
C PHE A 82 -7.00 -7.58 1.98
N THR A 83 -7.58 -6.55 1.36
CA THR A 83 -7.33 -6.08 0.01
C THR A 83 -6.75 -4.68 0.06
N LEU A 84 -5.70 -4.47 -0.71
CA LEU A 84 -5.19 -3.14 -1.04
C LEU A 84 -5.77 -2.72 -2.39
N THR A 85 -6.49 -1.60 -2.40
CA THR A 85 -7.02 -1.00 -3.62
C THR A 85 -6.15 0.18 -4.02
N VAL A 86 -5.57 0.11 -5.21
CA VAL A 86 -4.71 1.16 -5.80
C VAL A 86 -5.50 1.89 -6.88
N ALA A 87 -5.75 3.18 -6.68
CA ALA A 87 -6.42 4.02 -7.66
C ALA A 87 -5.50 4.29 -8.86
N LYS A 88 -5.97 4.04 -10.09
CA LYS A 88 -5.18 4.30 -11.31
C LYS A 88 -4.87 5.78 -11.51
N ALA A 89 -5.78 6.65 -11.06
CA ALA A 89 -5.69 8.09 -11.29
C ALA A 89 -4.46 8.72 -10.61
N ASP A 90 -4.15 8.31 -9.39
CA ASP A 90 -3.14 8.97 -8.55
C ASP A 90 -2.27 8.02 -7.72
N GLY A 91 -2.48 6.70 -7.83
CA GLY A 91 -1.74 5.69 -7.08
C GLY A 91 -2.07 5.64 -5.60
N LYS A 92 -3.13 6.33 -5.14
CA LYS A 92 -3.55 6.24 -3.74
C LYS A 92 -3.95 4.82 -3.40
N VAL A 93 -3.46 4.37 -2.24
CA VAL A 93 -3.74 3.04 -1.72
C VAL A 93 -4.78 3.16 -0.62
N SER A 94 -5.76 2.27 -0.64
CA SER A 94 -6.71 2.07 0.45
C SER A 94 -6.73 0.61 0.86
N VAL A 95 -7.15 0.34 2.09
CA VAL A 95 -7.24 -1.01 2.65
C VAL A 95 -8.64 -1.21 3.21
N ASP A 96 -9.21 -2.39 3.01
CA ASP A 96 -10.45 -2.78 3.66
C ASP A 96 -10.21 -3.44 5.03
N ASP A 97 -11.23 -3.35 5.87
CA ASP A 97 -11.37 -4.24 7.02
C ASP A 97 -12.00 -5.57 6.54
N PRO A 98 -11.34 -6.72 6.74
CA PRO A 98 -11.81 -8.00 6.20
C PRO A 98 -13.10 -8.51 6.85
N VAL A 99 -13.55 -7.92 7.96
CA VAL A 99 -14.76 -8.31 8.69
C VAL A 99 -15.94 -7.43 8.28
N SER A 100 -15.74 -6.10 8.23
CA SER A 100 -16.81 -5.15 7.93
C SER A 100 -16.92 -4.79 6.45
N GLY A 101 -15.84 -4.93 5.69
CA GLY A 101 -15.70 -4.46 4.31
C GLY A 101 -15.51 -2.93 4.19
N GLU A 102 -15.42 -2.21 5.31
CA GLU A 102 -15.17 -0.78 5.30
C GLU A 102 -13.76 -0.48 4.79
N THR A 103 -13.63 0.50 3.90
CA THR A 103 -12.35 0.87 3.30
C THR A 103 -11.83 2.20 3.84
N ARG A 104 -10.52 2.28 4.10
CA ARG A 104 -9.83 3.52 4.49
C ARG A 104 -8.60 3.79 3.63
N VAL A 105 -8.37 5.05 3.30
CA VAL A 105 -7.17 5.49 2.55
C VAL A 105 -5.93 5.43 3.45
N LEU A 106 -4.79 5.05 2.87
CA LEU A 106 -3.48 5.05 3.51
C LEU A 106 -2.74 6.36 3.14
N GLU A 107 -2.43 7.20 4.14
CA GLU A 107 -1.75 8.50 3.97
C GLU A 107 -0.21 8.42 4.08
#